data_AF-A0A376P1E0-F1
#
_entry.id   AF-A0A376P1E0-F1
#
_cell.length_a   1.000
_cell.length_b   1.000
_cell.length_c   1.000
_cell.angle_alpha   90.00
_cell.angle_beta   90.00
_cell.angle_gamma   90.00
#
_symmetry.space_group_name_H-M   'P 1'
#
loop_
_entity.id
_entity.type
_entity.pdbx_description
1 polymer ?
#
loop_
_entity_poly.entity_id
_entity_poly.type
_entity_poly.pdbx_seq_one_letter_code
_entity_poly.pdbx_strand_id
1 'polypeptide(L)'
;MYLADEPEWASRAEKVAARMQDLTSFIVNKLGVVDVGASLQGRAVYHPSCSLARKLGVKDEPLTLLKNVRGLELLTFAEQDTCCGFGGTFSVKMAEISGEMVKEKVVHLMEVRPEYLIGADVSCLLNISGRLQREGQKVKVIHIAEVLMSR
;
A
#
# COMPACT_ATOMS: atom_id res chain seq x y z
N MET A 1 26.33 -7.43 11.11
CA MET A 1 26.06 -6.06 10.63
C MET A 1 26.54 -6.00 9.19
N TYR A 2 25.76 -5.45 8.26
CA TYR A 2 26.21 -5.31 6.87
C TYR A 2 27.44 -4.38 6.80
N LEU A 3 28.38 -4.64 5.88
CA LEU A 3 29.57 -3.82 5.65
C LEU A 3 30.50 -3.63 6.88
N ALA A 4 30.57 -4.63 7.77
CA ALA A 4 31.36 -4.53 9.01
C ALA A 4 32.86 -4.26 8.76
N ASP A 5 33.42 -4.80 7.68
CA ASP A 5 34.83 -4.64 7.30
C ASP A 5 35.08 -3.42 6.40
N GLU A 6 34.02 -2.64 6.08
CA GLU A 6 34.08 -1.50 5.15
C GLU A 6 33.45 -0.23 5.77
N PRO A 7 34.05 0.35 6.82
CA PRO A 7 33.42 1.40 7.64
C PRO A 7 33.07 2.67 6.86
N GLU A 8 33.87 3.05 5.86
CA GLU A 8 33.55 4.19 5.00
C GLU A 8 32.30 3.95 4.15
N TRP A 9 32.15 2.74 3.61
CA TRP A 9 30.96 2.35 2.85
C TRP A 9 29.74 2.20 3.75
N ALA A 10 29.90 1.66 4.96
CA ALA A 10 28.84 1.61 5.96
C ALA A 10 28.30 3.03 6.26
N SER A 11 29.19 4.00 6.55
CA SER A 11 28.79 5.39 6.81
C SER A 11 28.07 6.03 5.62
N ARG A 12 28.52 5.75 4.39
CA ARG A 12 27.86 6.26 3.18
C ARG A 12 26.48 5.63 2.98
N ALA A 13 26.34 4.33 3.20
CA ALA A 13 25.06 3.63 3.12
C ALA A 13 24.05 4.17 4.13
N GLU A 14 24.46 4.39 5.37
CA GLU A 14 23.63 4.99 6.43
C GLU A 14 23.13 6.40 6.04
N LYS A 15 24.00 7.26 5.51
CA LYS A 15 23.61 8.61 5.05
C LYS A 15 22.62 8.58 3.89
N VAL A 16 22.71 7.58 3.00
CA VAL A 16 21.74 7.40 1.93
C VAL A 16 20.41 6.89 2.49
N ALA A 17 20.44 5.84 3.31
CA ALA A 17 19.26 5.25 3.91
C ALA A 17 18.46 6.25 4.75
N ALA A 18 19.13 7.11 5.52
CA ALA A 18 18.50 8.15 6.35
C ALA A 18 17.69 9.19 5.55
N ARG A 19 17.92 9.28 4.23
CA ARG A 19 17.19 10.20 3.33
C ARG A 19 16.05 9.51 2.57
N MET A 20 15.96 8.19 2.60
CA MET A 20 14.88 7.44 1.96
C MET A 20 13.71 7.35 2.93
N GLN A 21 12.57 7.90 2.55
CA GLN A 21 11.35 7.87 3.34
C GLN A 21 10.18 7.47 2.46
N ASP A 22 9.23 6.75 3.05
CA ASP A 22 7.92 6.54 2.44
C ASP A 22 7.20 7.89 2.26
N LEU A 23 6.42 8.02 1.18
CA LEU A 23 5.70 9.24 0.85
C LEU A 23 4.76 9.68 1.97
N THR A 24 3.94 8.76 2.50
CA THR A 24 2.94 9.09 3.52
C THR A 24 3.61 9.43 4.85
N SER A 25 4.66 8.68 5.21
CA SER A 25 5.46 8.95 6.41
C SER A 25 6.18 10.29 6.32
N PHE A 26 6.70 10.66 5.14
CA PHE A 26 7.31 11.97 4.94
C PHE A 26 6.28 13.10 5.12
N ILE A 27 5.10 12.99 4.51
CA ILE A 27 4.05 14.02 4.63
C ILE A 27 3.60 14.18 6.10
N VAL A 28 3.31 13.07 6.78
CA VAL A 28 2.78 13.11 8.15
C VAL A 28 3.87 13.41 9.17
N ASN A 29 4.94 12.61 9.21
CA ASN A 29 5.91 12.66 10.30
C ASN A 29 7.02 13.71 10.06
N LYS A 30 7.38 13.99 8.80
CA LYS A 30 8.44 14.97 8.50
C LYS A 30 7.91 16.37 8.24
N LEU A 31 6.81 16.51 7.50
CA LEU A 31 6.19 17.82 7.22
C LEU A 31 5.13 18.22 8.24
N GLY A 32 4.58 17.27 9.02
CA GLY A 32 3.51 17.56 9.97
C GLY A 32 2.16 17.85 9.29
N VAL A 33 1.97 17.40 8.05
CA VAL A 33 0.77 17.66 7.26
C VAL A 33 -0.12 16.42 7.29
N VAL A 34 -1.40 16.61 7.61
CA VAL A 34 -2.41 15.53 7.66
C VAL A 34 -3.54 15.71 6.66
N ASP A 35 -3.71 16.92 6.15
CA ASP A 35 -4.67 17.27 5.11
C ASP A 35 -3.95 18.04 3.99
N VAL A 36 -4.01 17.52 2.77
CA VAL A 36 -3.41 18.10 1.56
C VAL A 36 -4.44 18.78 0.66
N GLY A 37 -5.70 18.90 1.12
CA GLY A 37 -6.82 19.49 0.39
C GLY A 37 -7.47 18.55 -0.63
N ALA A 38 -7.21 17.24 -0.52
CA ALA A 38 -7.67 16.25 -1.49
C ALA A 38 -9.18 16.00 -1.42
N SER A 39 -9.76 15.60 -2.55
CA SER A 39 -11.15 15.13 -2.61
C SER A 39 -11.36 14.00 -3.60
N LEU A 40 -12.07 12.96 -3.18
CA LEU A 40 -12.43 11.81 -3.97
C LEU A 40 -13.79 11.31 -3.47
N GLN A 41 -14.80 11.29 -4.33
CA GLN A 41 -16.12 10.78 -3.98
C GLN A 41 -16.17 9.27 -4.12
N GLY A 42 -16.66 8.60 -3.06
CA GLY A 42 -17.03 7.19 -3.10
C GLY A 42 -16.42 6.38 -1.96
N ARG A 43 -16.64 5.07 -2.03
CA ARG A 43 -16.25 4.12 -0.98
C ARG A 43 -14.99 3.37 -1.36
N ALA A 44 -14.01 3.37 -0.48
CA ALA A 44 -12.70 2.78 -0.74
C ALA A 44 -12.26 1.85 0.38
N VAL A 45 -11.48 0.84 0.03
CA VAL A 45 -10.66 0.09 0.99
C VAL A 45 -9.20 0.47 0.82
N TYR A 46 -8.44 0.45 1.91
CA TYR A 46 -6.99 0.61 1.87
C TYR A 46 -6.29 -0.74 2.06
N HIS A 47 -5.37 -1.10 1.16
CA HIS A 47 -4.50 -2.26 1.33
C HIS A 47 -3.18 -1.86 2.00
N PRO A 48 -2.96 -2.22 3.28
CA PRO A 48 -1.67 -2.01 3.93
C PRO A 48 -0.65 -3.04 3.41
N SER A 49 0.28 -2.60 2.55
CA SER A 49 1.30 -3.50 2.02
C SER A 49 2.26 -3.96 3.12
N CYS A 50 2.78 -5.19 2.99
CA CYS A 50 3.74 -5.73 3.93
C CYS A 50 5.10 -4.99 3.90
N SER A 51 5.48 -4.42 2.74
CA SER A 51 6.66 -3.57 2.60
C SER A 51 6.58 -2.34 3.49
N LEU A 52 5.44 -1.65 3.51
CA LEU A 52 5.26 -0.48 4.38
C LEU A 52 5.02 -0.89 5.83
N ALA A 53 3.98 -1.69 6.08
CA ALA A 53 3.50 -1.96 7.44
C ALA A 53 4.46 -2.82 8.27
N ARG A 54 5.14 -3.80 7.65
CA ARG A 54 5.99 -4.77 8.38
C ARG A 54 7.48 -4.47 8.26
N LYS A 55 7.94 -3.82 7.19
CA LYS A 55 9.38 -3.50 7.00
C LYS A 55 9.71 -2.05 7.37
N LEU A 56 8.88 -1.09 6.96
CA LEU A 56 9.10 0.33 7.28
C LEU A 56 8.39 0.78 8.56
N GLY A 57 7.43 -0.01 9.07
CA GLY A 57 6.64 0.36 10.24
C GLY A 57 5.57 1.43 9.96
N VAL A 58 5.38 1.78 8.69
CA VAL A 58 4.41 2.79 8.23
C VAL A 58 3.03 2.15 8.16
N LYS A 59 2.14 2.56 9.07
CA LYS A 59 0.82 1.92 9.26
C LYS A 59 -0.29 2.96 9.32
N ASP A 60 -0.12 3.95 10.18
CA ASP A 60 -1.16 4.93 10.49
C ASP A 60 -1.10 6.15 9.57
N GLU A 61 0.06 6.45 8.99
CA GLU A 61 0.28 7.62 8.15
C GLU A 61 -0.58 7.60 6.86
N PRO A 62 -0.64 6.49 6.09
CA PRO A 62 -1.54 6.41 4.94
C PRO A 62 -3.00 6.62 5.35
N LEU A 63 -3.44 5.99 6.45
CA LEU A 63 -4.81 6.10 6.94
C LEU A 63 -5.14 7.51 7.43
N THR A 64 -4.19 8.19 8.07
CA THR A 64 -4.32 9.57 8.54
C THR A 64 -4.59 10.50 7.37
N LEU A 65 -3.83 10.36 6.28
CA LEU A 65 -4.04 11.17 5.07
C LEU A 65 -5.37 10.84 4.40
N LEU A 66 -5.69 9.55 4.23
CA LEU A 66 -6.94 9.13 3.57
C LEU A 66 -8.20 9.55 4.34
N LYS A 67 -8.17 9.58 5.68
CA LYS A 67 -9.28 10.07 6.51
C LYS A 67 -9.60 11.55 6.30
N ASN A 68 -8.62 12.34 5.82
CA ASN A 68 -8.80 13.77 5.52
C ASN A 68 -9.21 14.03 4.06
N VAL A 69 -9.34 12.99 3.22
CA VAL A 69 -9.80 13.14 1.83
C VAL A 69 -11.30 13.38 1.83
N ARG A 70 -11.73 14.54 1.31
CA ARG A 70 -13.14 14.93 1.30
C ARG A 70 -13.95 14.03 0.37
N GLY A 71 -15.08 13.52 0.86
CA GLY A 71 -16.00 12.65 0.10
C GLY A 71 -15.61 11.17 0.06
N LEU A 72 -14.50 10.79 0.70
CA LEU A 72 -14.00 9.42 0.72
C LEU A 72 -14.51 8.70 1.97
N GLU A 73 -15.24 7.61 1.78
CA GLU A 73 -15.61 6.69 2.86
C GLU A 73 -14.61 5.52 2.88
N LEU A 74 -13.87 5.36 3.97
CA LEU A 74 -12.96 4.22 4.15
C LEU A 74 -13.67 3.04 4.80
N LEU A 75 -13.75 1.95 4.07
CA LEU A 75 -14.28 0.66 4.51
C LEU A 75 -13.14 -0.24 5.03
N THR A 76 -13.45 -1.08 6.00
CA THR A 76 -12.57 -2.17 6.47
C THR A 76 -13.15 -3.51 6.05
N PHE A 77 -12.30 -4.51 5.82
CA PHE A 77 -12.71 -5.86 5.45
C PHE A 77 -11.89 -6.92 6.21
N ALA A 78 -12.37 -8.16 6.22
CA ALA A 78 -11.68 -9.26 6.88
C ALA A 78 -10.27 -9.49 6.29
N GLU A 79 -9.30 -9.82 7.15
CA GLU A 79 -7.92 -10.12 6.71
C GLU A 79 -7.27 -9.02 5.85
N GLN A 80 -7.61 -7.75 6.14
CA GLN A 80 -7.13 -6.60 5.38
C GLN A 80 -5.59 -6.50 5.35
N ASP A 81 -4.94 -6.87 6.45
CA ASP A 81 -3.48 -6.86 6.69
C ASP A 81 -2.75 -8.12 6.22
N THR A 82 -3.48 -9.11 5.70
CA THR A 82 -2.89 -10.27 5.03
C THR A 82 -2.18 -9.84 3.74
N CYS A 83 -1.06 -10.49 3.43
CA CYS A 83 -0.23 -10.18 2.26
C CYS A 83 -0.99 -10.42 0.95
N CYS A 84 -0.72 -9.63 -0.08
CA CYS A 84 -1.31 -9.85 -1.41
C CYS A 84 -0.69 -11.04 -2.18
N GLY A 85 0.42 -11.61 -1.71
CA GLY A 85 1.11 -12.74 -2.34
C GLY A 85 2.19 -12.38 -3.36
N PHE A 86 2.35 -11.11 -3.74
CA PHE A 86 3.26 -10.72 -4.84
C PHE A 86 4.74 -10.50 -4.45
N GLY A 87 5.25 -11.23 -3.46
CA GLY A 87 6.57 -10.99 -2.85
C GLY A 87 7.77 -11.43 -3.69
N GLY A 88 8.18 -10.67 -4.70
CA GLY A 88 9.42 -10.92 -5.46
C GLY A 88 9.48 -12.33 -6.08
N THR A 89 10.56 -13.09 -5.87
CA THR A 89 10.68 -14.44 -6.46
C THR A 89 9.64 -15.44 -5.94
N PHE A 90 9.00 -15.18 -4.81
CA PHE A 90 7.94 -16.05 -4.27
C PHE A 90 6.77 -16.14 -5.26
N SER A 91 6.32 -15.04 -5.85
CA SER A 91 5.17 -15.06 -6.76
C SER A 91 5.41 -15.88 -8.02
N VAL A 92 6.68 -16.02 -8.42
CA VAL A 92 7.08 -16.84 -9.58
C VAL A 92 7.31 -18.29 -9.18
N LYS A 93 8.04 -18.54 -8.08
CA LYS A 93 8.38 -19.91 -7.65
C LYS A 93 7.20 -20.66 -7.04
N MET A 94 6.27 -19.93 -6.41
CA MET A 94 5.10 -20.46 -5.71
C MET A 94 3.83 -19.84 -6.30
N ALA A 95 3.72 -19.86 -7.63
CA ALA A 95 2.66 -19.16 -8.36
C ALA A 95 1.24 -19.57 -7.94
N GLU A 96 1.03 -20.86 -7.65
CA GLU A 96 -0.27 -21.36 -7.16
C GLU A 96 -0.64 -20.76 -5.81
N ILE A 97 0.30 -20.77 -4.85
CA ILE A 97 0.10 -20.21 -3.51
C ILE A 97 -0.12 -18.69 -3.61
N SER A 98 0.73 -17.98 -4.35
CA SER A 98 0.57 -16.55 -4.61
C SER A 98 -0.80 -16.24 -5.24
N GLY A 99 -1.26 -17.11 -6.14
CA GLY A 99 -2.55 -17.00 -6.81
C GLY A 99 -3.74 -17.14 -5.85
N GLU A 100 -3.69 -18.09 -4.91
CA GLU A 100 -4.74 -18.28 -3.90
C GLU A 100 -4.73 -17.15 -2.86
N MET A 101 -3.57 -16.65 -2.45
CA MET A 101 -3.48 -15.50 -1.51
C MET A 101 -4.19 -14.25 -2.04
N VAL A 102 -3.94 -13.88 -3.30
CA VAL A 102 -4.60 -12.69 -3.88
C VAL A 102 -6.08 -12.93 -4.12
N LYS A 103 -6.48 -14.17 -4.43
CA LYS A 103 -7.89 -14.56 -4.61
C LYS A 103 -8.65 -14.42 -3.29
N GLU A 104 -8.12 -14.97 -2.20
CA GLU A 104 -8.70 -14.83 -0.86
C GLU A 104 -8.84 -13.36 -0.46
N LYS A 105 -7.82 -12.54 -0.72
CA LYS A 105 -7.90 -11.11 -0.48
C LYS A 105 -9.02 -10.43 -1.27
N VAL A 106 -9.18 -10.77 -2.54
CA VAL A 106 -10.27 -10.22 -3.38
C VAL A 106 -11.63 -10.70 -2.88
N VAL A 107 -11.76 -11.94 -2.42
CA VAL A 107 -13.01 -12.44 -1.81
C VAL A 107 -13.41 -11.58 -0.62
N HIS A 108 -12.55 -11.42 0.39
CA HIS A 108 -12.88 -10.60 1.57
C HIS A 108 -13.10 -9.13 1.22
N LEU A 109 -12.30 -8.58 0.31
CA LEU A 109 -12.48 -7.20 -0.17
C LEU A 109 -13.86 -6.99 -0.80
N MET A 110 -14.33 -7.95 -1.59
CA MET A 110 -15.59 -7.82 -2.32
C MET A 110 -16.83 -7.94 -1.42
N GLU A 111 -16.70 -8.44 -0.19
CA GLU A 111 -17.79 -8.47 0.80
C GLU A 111 -18.34 -7.07 1.11
N VAL A 112 -17.45 -6.07 1.12
CA VAL A 112 -17.82 -4.67 1.38
C VAL A 112 -18.08 -3.84 0.12
N ARG A 113 -17.93 -4.46 -1.07
CA ARG A 113 -18.23 -3.88 -2.39
C ARG A 113 -17.69 -2.45 -2.57
N PRO A 114 -16.37 -2.23 -2.44
CA PRO A 114 -15.79 -0.91 -2.60
C PRO A 114 -15.82 -0.46 -4.06
N GLU A 115 -15.80 0.84 -4.28
CA GLU A 115 -15.58 1.43 -5.60
C GLU A 115 -14.09 1.54 -5.92
N TYR A 116 -13.25 1.73 -4.88
CA TYR A 116 -11.81 1.88 -5.00
C TYR A 116 -11.04 0.93 -4.08
N LEU A 117 -9.93 0.39 -4.58
CA LEU A 117 -8.85 -0.13 -3.75
C LEU A 117 -7.67 0.84 -3.84
N ILE A 118 -7.29 1.38 -2.68
CA ILE A 118 -6.17 2.30 -2.53
C ILE A 118 -4.99 1.54 -1.92
N GLY A 119 -3.79 1.78 -2.44
CA GLY A 119 -2.56 1.25 -1.84
C GLY A 119 -1.36 2.13 -2.14
N ALA A 120 -0.26 1.88 -1.43
CA ALA A 120 0.98 2.64 -1.53
C ALA A 120 2.15 1.81 -2.08
N ASP A 121 1.88 0.57 -2.51
CA ASP A 121 2.87 -0.33 -3.10
C ASP A 121 2.37 -0.81 -4.46
N VAL A 122 3.06 -0.38 -5.51
CA VAL A 122 2.65 -0.63 -6.91
C VAL A 122 2.62 -2.12 -7.23
N SER A 123 3.52 -2.91 -6.65
CA SER A 123 3.57 -4.36 -6.85
C SER A 123 2.32 -5.05 -6.28
N CYS A 124 1.85 -4.62 -5.11
CA CYS A 124 0.59 -5.08 -4.55
C CYS A 124 -0.61 -4.66 -5.42
N LEU A 125 -0.64 -3.40 -5.87
CA LEU A 125 -1.71 -2.88 -6.73
C LEU A 125 -1.80 -3.66 -8.05
N LEU A 126 -0.66 -3.93 -8.70
CA LEU A 126 -0.61 -4.70 -9.94
C LEU A 126 -1.21 -6.10 -9.76
N ASN A 127 -0.84 -6.80 -8.68
CA ASN A 127 -1.31 -8.16 -8.43
C ASN A 127 -2.81 -8.20 -8.11
N ILE A 128 -3.28 -7.32 -7.23
CA ILE A 128 -4.69 -7.26 -6.83
C ILE A 128 -5.56 -6.81 -8.01
N SER A 129 -5.11 -5.80 -8.77
CA SER A 129 -5.79 -5.35 -9.98
C SER A 129 -5.91 -6.46 -11.02
N GLY A 130 -4.84 -7.23 -11.25
CA GLY A 130 -4.88 -8.35 -12.18
C GLY A 130 -5.89 -9.41 -11.76
N ARG A 131 -5.99 -9.72 -10.47
CA ARG A 131 -6.99 -10.65 -9.93
C ARG A 131 -8.41 -10.12 -10.09
N LEU A 132 -8.66 -8.87 -9.69
CA LEU A 132 -9.97 -8.20 -9.83
C LEU A 132 -10.46 -8.20 -11.27
N GLN A 133 -9.57 -7.85 -12.22
CA GLN A 133 -9.89 -7.84 -13.65
C GLN A 133 -10.21 -9.25 -14.16
N ARG A 134 -9.42 -10.25 -13.77
CA ARG A 134 -9.67 -11.65 -14.14
C ARG A 134 -11.03 -12.17 -13.65
N GLU A 135 -11.50 -11.66 -12.52
CA GLU A 135 -12.80 -12.02 -11.92
C GLU A 135 -13.95 -11.10 -12.35
N GLY A 136 -13.70 -10.16 -13.29
CA GLY A 136 -14.74 -9.27 -13.81
C GLY A 136 -15.22 -8.22 -12.80
N GLN A 137 -14.47 -7.97 -11.74
CA GLN A 137 -14.81 -6.96 -10.73
C GLN A 137 -14.53 -5.55 -11.26
N LYS A 138 -15.42 -4.60 -10.94
CA LYS A 138 -15.34 -3.21 -11.40
C LYS A 138 -14.67 -2.25 -10.42
N VAL A 139 -13.91 -2.77 -9.45
CA VAL A 139 -13.19 -1.96 -8.45
C VAL A 139 -12.04 -1.23 -9.12
N LYS A 140 -11.94 0.08 -8.91
CA LYS A 140 -10.83 0.90 -9.42
C LYS A 140 -9.63 0.79 -8.48
N VAL A 141 -8.50 0.30 -9.00
CA VAL A 141 -7.25 0.20 -8.24
C VAL A 141 -6.42 1.45 -8.49
N ILE A 142 -6.10 2.20 -7.43
CA ILE A 142 -5.41 3.51 -7.53
C ILE A 142 -4.29 3.62 -6.49
N HIS A 143 -3.23 4.33 -6.86
CA HIS A 143 -2.14 4.61 -5.92
C HIS A 143 -2.53 5.77 -5.00
N ILE A 144 -2.12 5.72 -3.72
CA ILE A 144 -2.44 6.77 -2.74
C ILE A 144 -1.98 8.16 -3.20
N ALA A 145 -0.86 8.26 -3.92
CA ALA A 145 -0.38 9.53 -4.47
C ALA A 145 -1.41 10.18 -5.42
N GLU A 146 -2.14 9.39 -6.21
CA GLU A 146 -3.18 9.91 -7.11
C GLU A 146 -4.36 10.48 -6.32
N VAL A 147 -4.76 9.79 -5.24
CA VAL A 147 -5.81 10.24 -4.32
C VAL A 147 -5.41 11.55 -3.66
N LEU A 148 -4.15 11.68 -3.21
CA LEU A 148 -3.68 12.89 -2.53
C LEU A 148 -3.52 14.09 -3.48
N MET A 149 -3.51 13.87 -4.79
CA MET A 149 -3.46 14.93 -5.80
C MET A 149 -4.84 15.36 -6.33
N SER A 150 -5.92 14.61 -6.03
CA SER A 150 -7.25 14.90 -6.58
C SER A 150 -7.89 16.13 -5.91
N ARG A 151 -8.61 16.94 -6.69
CA ARG A 151 -9.26 18.20 -6.25
C ARG A 151 -10.68 18.30 -6.75
#